data_AF-A0A235F7N8-F1
#
_entry.id   AF-A0A235F7N8-F1
#
_cell.length_a   1.000
_cell.length_b   1.000
_cell.length_c   1.000
_cell.angle_alpha   90.00
_cell.angle_beta   90.00
_cell.angle_gamma   90.00
#
_symmetry.space_group_name_H-M   'P 1'
#
loop_
_entity.id
_entity.type
_entity.pdbx_description
1 polymer ?
#
loop_
_entity_poly.entity_id
_entity_poly.type
_entity_poly.pdbx_seq_one_letter_code
_entity_poly.pdbx_strand_id
1 'polypeptide(L)'
;MKKIVVLMLAASAVLFNPGYGTAEKTGFVQSDSPSRMQFQEELHKANQIRFERLEIKQDILQKKDELLQLRAHRIADKKGAGLTDVRKQMKEIRSDLIQLQKKSATAKKEFKAAMKKKNHAEAKQKMDSWLLVQEEINAKLKEKVKLMDLMIVKLKS
;
A
#
# COMPACT_ATOMS: atom_id res chain seq x y z
N MET A 1 78.21 -16.92 4.51
CA MET A 1 77.44 -18.17 4.30
C MET A 1 76.07 -17.80 3.72
N LYS A 2 75.76 -18.37 2.55
CA LYS A 2 74.45 -18.81 2.02
C LYS A 2 73.16 -17.97 2.26
N LYS A 3 72.56 -17.57 1.10
CA LYS A 3 71.12 -17.45 0.73
C LYS A 3 70.41 -16.19 1.25
N ILE A 4 69.97 -15.20 0.46
CA ILE A 4 69.10 -15.15 -0.75
C ILE A 4 67.82 -15.99 -0.65
N VAL A 5 66.70 -15.30 -0.41
CA VAL A 5 65.35 -15.48 -1.00
C VAL A 5 64.68 -14.09 -0.85
N VAL A 6 64.62 -13.21 -1.86
CA VAL A 6 63.74 -13.16 -3.03
C VAL A 6 62.26 -13.36 -2.70
N LEU A 7 61.51 -12.26 -2.63
CA LEU A 7 60.28 -12.04 -3.42
C LEU A 7 60.03 -10.53 -3.39
N MET A 8 60.40 -9.79 -4.43
CA MET A 8 59.54 -9.41 -5.57
C MET A 8 58.29 -8.65 -5.11
N LEU A 9 58.28 -7.32 -5.27
CA LEU A 9 57.79 -6.58 -6.46
C LEU A 9 56.25 -6.65 -6.54
N ALA A 10 55.48 -5.58 -6.72
CA ALA A 10 55.72 -4.29 -7.36
C ALA A 10 54.67 -3.29 -6.78
N ALA A 11 55.01 -2.01 -6.52
CA ALA A 11 54.94 -0.89 -7.48
C ALA A 11 53.49 -0.66 -7.97
N SER A 12 52.86 0.52 -8.00
CA SER A 12 53.21 1.93 -7.85
C SER A 12 51.85 2.63 -7.60
N ALA A 13 51.72 3.54 -6.64
CA ALA A 13 52.12 4.94 -6.71
C ALA A 13 51.54 5.71 -7.92
N VAL A 14 50.78 6.76 -7.57
CA VAL A 14 50.56 8.04 -8.28
C VAL A 14 49.65 7.92 -9.54
N LEU A 15 48.56 8.68 -9.73
CA LEU A 15 48.41 10.14 -9.67
C LEU A 15 46.94 10.58 -9.53
N PHE A 16 46.80 11.65 -8.76
CA PHE A 16 45.79 12.69 -8.83
C PHE A 16 45.41 13.07 -10.28
N ASN A 17 44.12 13.16 -10.60
CA ASN A 17 43.66 14.05 -11.67
C ASN A 17 42.25 14.60 -11.33
N PRO A 18 42.06 15.94 -11.29
CA PRO A 18 40.80 16.59 -11.02
C PRO A 18 39.98 16.73 -12.31
N GLY A 19 38.73 16.30 -12.28
CA GLY A 19 37.80 16.40 -13.41
C GLY A 19 36.40 16.76 -12.94
N TYR A 20 36.23 17.97 -12.40
CA TYR A 20 34.91 18.60 -12.33
C TYR A 20 34.60 19.15 -13.72
N GLY A 21 33.69 18.48 -14.42
CA GLY A 21 33.18 18.95 -15.69
C GLY A 21 32.51 17.85 -16.49
N THR A 22 31.23 17.61 -16.23
CA THR A 22 30.13 17.75 -17.21
C THR A 22 28.81 17.40 -16.52
N ALA A 23 27.85 18.31 -16.65
CA ALA A 23 26.46 18.05 -16.35
C ALA A 23 25.93 16.96 -17.31
N GLU A 24 26.14 15.69 -16.97
CA GLU A 24 25.33 14.64 -17.55
C GLU A 24 23.94 14.79 -16.96
N LYS A 25 23.06 15.39 -17.77
CA LYS A 25 21.62 15.15 -17.71
C LYS A 25 21.45 13.66 -17.49
N THR A 26 21.17 13.26 -16.25
CA THR A 26 20.47 12.02 -15.97
C THR A 26 19.09 12.22 -16.54
N GLY A 27 19.00 12.10 -17.86
CA GLY A 27 17.75 11.85 -18.55
C GLY A 27 17.16 10.69 -17.81
N PHE A 28 16.11 10.97 -17.04
CA PHE A 28 15.21 9.96 -16.58
C PHE A 28 14.71 9.33 -17.86
N VAL A 29 15.36 8.23 -18.28
CA VAL A 29 14.85 7.39 -19.34
C VAL A 29 13.56 6.87 -18.76
N GLN A 30 12.46 7.58 -19.06
CA GLN A 30 11.13 7.00 -19.09
C GLN A 30 11.29 5.84 -20.05
N SER A 31 11.65 4.70 -19.50
CA SER A 31 11.49 3.44 -20.19
C SER A 31 9.98 3.26 -20.24
N ASP A 32 9.39 3.84 -21.28
CA ASP A 32 8.07 3.51 -21.75
C ASP A 32 8.14 2.06 -22.20
N SER A 33 8.14 1.16 -21.22
CA SER A 33 7.89 -0.24 -21.48
C SER A 33 6.53 -0.27 -22.17
N PRO A 34 6.42 -0.83 -23.38
CA PRO A 34 5.16 -0.86 -24.14
C PRO A 34 4.00 -1.49 -23.34
N SER A 35 4.32 -2.23 -22.29
CA SER A 35 3.39 -2.78 -21.30
C SER A 35 2.66 -1.74 -20.42
N ARG A 36 3.24 -0.55 -20.18
CA ARG A 36 2.62 0.51 -19.35
C ARG A 36 1.57 1.31 -20.12
N MET A 37 1.81 1.56 -21.39
CA MET A 37 0.83 2.27 -22.25
C MET A 37 -0.46 1.46 -22.41
N GLN A 38 -0.36 0.13 -22.41
CA GLN A 38 -1.51 -0.77 -22.60
C GLN A 38 -2.50 -0.84 -21.43
N PHE A 39 -2.09 -0.41 -20.23
CA PHE A 39 -2.94 -0.43 -19.03
C PHE A 39 -3.02 0.94 -18.35
N GLN A 40 -2.78 2.01 -19.11
CA GLN A 40 -2.64 3.34 -18.54
C GLN A 40 -3.93 3.80 -17.84
N GLU A 41 -5.09 3.59 -18.48
CA GLU A 41 -6.39 3.91 -17.90
C GLU A 41 -6.67 3.12 -16.61
N GLU A 42 -6.42 1.82 -16.63
CA GLU A 42 -6.60 0.94 -15.47
C GLU A 42 -5.64 1.31 -14.33
N LEU A 43 -4.42 1.75 -14.64
CA LEU A 43 -3.47 2.27 -13.65
C LEU A 43 -3.93 3.61 -13.07
N HIS A 44 -4.47 4.52 -13.87
CA HIS A 44 -5.08 5.75 -13.37
C HIS A 44 -6.27 5.45 -12.45
N LYS A 45 -7.14 4.52 -12.84
CA LYS A 45 -8.24 4.04 -12.00
C LYS A 45 -7.74 3.41 -10.70
N ALA A 46 -6.71 2.57 -10.76
CA ALA A 46 -6.08 2.00 -9.56
C ALA A 46 -5.55 3.07 -8.61
N ASN A 47 -4.97 4.15 -9.15
CA ASN A 47 -4.48 5.28 -8.38
C ASN A 47 -5.64 6.07 -7.74
N GLN A 48 -6.72 6.34 -8.47
CA GLN A 48 -7.92 6.99 -7.93
C GLN A 48 -8.49 6.20 -6.74
N ILE A 49 -8.68 4.88 -6.90
CA ILE A 49 -9.16 4.01 -5.83
C ILE A 49 -8.20 4.04 -4.62
N ARG A 50 -6.89 4.14 -4.86
CA ARG A 50 -5.90 4.27 -3.80
C ARG A 50 -6.01 5.62 -3.07
N PHE A 51 -6.23 6.72 -3.78
CA PHE A 51 -6.43 8.03 -3.17
C PHE A 51 -7.67 8.03 -2.27
N GLU A 52 -8.81 7.56 -2.79
CA GLU A 52 -10.04 7.39 -1.99
C GLU A 52 -9.78 6.56 -0.72
N ARG A 53 -8.99 5.48 -0.85
CA ARG A 53 -8.64 4.65 0.31
C ARG A 53 -7.87 5.42 1.38
N LEU A 54 -6.97 6.32 0.97
CA LEU A 54 -6.19 7.13 1.90
C LEU A 54 -7.09 8.12 2.65
N GLU A 55 -8.03 8.76 1.95
CA GLU A 55 -9.03 9.64 2.55
C GLU A 55 -9.89 8.87 3.58
N ILE A 56 -10.40 7.69 3.22
CA ILE A 56 -11.18 6.87 4.15
C ILE A 56 -10.33 6.46 5.37
N LYS A 57 -9.04 6.16 5.17
CA LYS A 57 -8.14 5.80 6.29
C LYS A 57 -7.88 6.97 7.23
N GLN A 58 -7.72 8.17 6.67
CA GLN A 58 -7.58 9.39 7.46
C GLN A 58 -8.83 9.61 8.33
N ASP A 59 -10.01 9.44 7.74
CA ASP A 59 -11.27 9.56 8.48
C ASP A 59 -11.42 8.50 9.59
N ILE A 60 -11.04 7.25 9.30
CA ILE A 60 -10.98 6.19 10.33
C ILE A 60 -10.02 6.55 11.47
N LEU A 61 -8.89 7.20 11.20
CA LEU A 61 -7.96 7.60 12.26
C LEU A 61 -8.57 8.69 13.15
N GLN A 62 -9.11 9.75 12.54
CA GLN A 62 -9.79 10.82 13.28
C GLN A 62 -10.90 10.28 14.19
N LYS A 63 -11.73 9.39 13.66
CA LYS A 63 -12.82 8.76 14.42
C LYS A 63 -12.32 7.84 15.53
N LYS A 64 -11.18 7.18 15.36
CA LYS A 64 -10.57 6.38 16.44
C LYS A 64 -10.12 7.27 17.57
N ASP A 65 -9.48 8.39 17.26
CA ASP A 65 -9.00 9.34 18.26
C ASP A 65 -10.16 9.93 19.06
N GLU A 66 -11.25 10.30 18.38
CA GLU A 66 -12.48 10.75 19.02
C GLU A 66 -13.10 9.67 19.94
N LEU A 67 -13.20 8.42 19.45
CA LEU A 67 -13.69 7.32 20.27
C LEU A 67 -12.83 7.06 21.52
N LEU A 68 -11.51 7.26 21.42
CA LEU A 68 -10.60 7.15 22.55
C LEU A 68 -10.83 8.28 23.57
N GLN A 69 -10.99 9.51 23.10
CA GLN A 69 -11.31 10.67 23.96
C GLN A 69 -12.64 10.46 24.68
N LEU A 70 -13.71 10.13 23.95
CA LEU A 70 -15.03 9.87 24.54
C LEU A 70 -14.98 8.75 25.58
N ARG A 71 -14.20 7.69 25.31
CA ARG A 71 -14.02 6.60 26.26
C ARG A 71 -13.29 7.06 27.53
N ALA A 72 -12.26 7.89 27.41
CA ALA A 72 -11.52 8.42 28.55
C ALA A 72 -12.40 9.30 29.45
N HIS A 73 -13.24 10.15 28.85
CA HIS A 73 -14.20 10.98 29.59
C HIS A 73 -15.34 10.19 30.25
N ARG A 74 -15.69 9.01 29.71
CA ARG A 74 -16.73 8.12 30.25
C ARG A 74 -16.24 7.04 31.23
N ILE A 75 -14.97 7.06 31.68
CA ILE A 75 -14.48 6.09 32.67
C ILE A 75 -15.25 6.17 34.01
N ALA A 76 -16.00 7.26 34.26
CA ALA A 76 -16.87 7.42 35.42
C ALA A 76 -18.25 6.73 35.31
N ASP A 77 -18.79 6.50 34.11
CA ASP A 77 -20.17 6.03 33.92
C ASP A 77 -20.28 4.61 33.37
N LYS A 78 -21.05 3.79 34.10
CA LYS A 78 -21.18 2.35 33.90
C LYS A 78 -21.61 1.97 32.47
N LYS A 79 -20.86 1.02 31.92
CA LYS A 79 -21.19 0.03 30.87
C LYS A 79 -22.02 0.55 29.70
N GLY A 80 -21.35 0.74 28.55
CA GLY A 80 -21.96 0.96 27.23
C GLY A 80 -22.95 -0.13 26.80
N ALA A 81 -24.19 -0.02 27.29
CA ALA A 81 -25.34 -0.75 26.80
C ALA A 81 -25.65 -0.28 25.37
N GLY A 82 -25.87 -1.21 24.43
CA GLY A 82 -26.27 -0.88 23.06
C GLY A 82 -25.14 -0.77 22.01
N LEU A 83 -23.88 -1.09 22.36
CA LEU A 83 -22.76 -1.17 21.39
C LEU A 83 -22.39 -2.60 20.96
N THR A 84 -23.01 -3.63 21.55
CA THR A 84 -22.67 -5.04 21.29
C THR A 84 -22.83 -5.40 19.81
N ASP A 85 -23.96 -5.03 19.20
CA ASP A 85 -24.23 -5.33 17.79
C ASP A 85 -23.29 -4.58 16.85
N VAL A 86 -22.99 -3.31 17.16
CA VAL A 86 -22.04 -2.50 16.39
C VAL A 86 -20.63 -3.11 16.44
N ARG A 87 -20.21 -3.62 17.61
CA ARG A 87 -18.93 -4.34 17.75
C ARG A 87 -18.92 -5.66 16.99
N LYS A 88 -20.05 -6.37 16.91
CA LYS A 88 -20.17 -7.61 16.12
C LYS A 88 -20.01 -7.32 14.64
N GLN A 89 -20.75 -6.35 14.11
CA GLN A 89 -20.63 -5.90 12.72
C GLN A 89 -19.20 -5.41 12.39
N MET A 90 -18.54 -4.71 13.32
CA MET A 90 -17.14 -4.30 13.17
C MET A 90 -16.17 -5.49 13.04
N LYS A 91 -16.43 -6.59 13.76
CA LYS A 91 -15.63 -7.83 13.64
C LYS A 91 -15.87 -8.52 12.31
N GLU A 92 -17.10 -8.56 11.83
CA GLU A 92 -17.48 -9.11 10.52
C GLU A 92 -16.78 -8.33 9.40
N ILE A 93 -16.88 -7.00 9.39
CA ILE A 93 -16.17 -6.15 8.43
C ILE A 93 -14.65 -6.39 8.48
N ARG A 94 -14.06 -6.59 9.66
CA ARG A 94 -12.63 -6.91 9.77
C ARG A 94 -12.30 -8.25 9.10
N SER A 95 -13.13 -9.27 9.30
CA SER A 95 -12.96 -10.58 8.65
C SER A 95 -13.04 -10.45 7.13
N ASP A 96 -14.08 -9.77 6.64
CA ASP A 96 -14.29 -9.51 5.21
C ASP A 96 -13.08 -8.79 4.61
N LEU A 97 -12.60 -7.73 5.25
CA LEU A 97 -11.43 -6.97 4.79
C LEU A 97 -10.17 -7.84 4.70
N ILE A 98 -9.95 -8.76 5.65
CA ILE A 98 -8.81 -9.69 5.59
C ILE A 98 -8.94 -10.61 4.38
N GLN A 99 -10.13 -11.15 4.13
CA GLN A 99 -10.38 -12.01 2.97
C GLN A 99 -10.20 -11.26 1.65
N LEU A 100 -10.74 -10.03 1.55
CA LEU A 100 -10.59 -9.17 0.38
C LEU A 100 -9.12 -8.80 0.13
N GLN A 101 -8.35 -8.51 1.18
CA GLN A 101 -6.92 -8.25 1.05
C GLN A 101 -6.16 -9.45 0.49
N LYS A 102 -6.49 -10.66 0.93
CA LYS A 102 -5.93 -11.90 0.36
C LYS A 102 -6.30 -12.05 -1.12
N LYS A 103 -7.58 -11.89 -1.47
CA LYS A 103 -8.05 -11.92 -2.88
C LYS A 103 -7.31 -10.90 -3.75
N SER A 104 -7.18 -9.66 -3.26
CA SER A 104 -6.44 -8.58 -3.92
C SER A 104 -4.98 -8.96 -4.16
N ALA A 105 -4.31 -9.53 -3.16
CA ALA A 105 -2.92 -9.95 -3.28
C ALA A 105 -2.74 -11.06 -4.33
N THR A 106 -3.66 -12.02 -4.37
CA THR A 106 -3.70 -13.09 -5.37
C THR A 106 -3.94 -12.53 -6.77
N ALA A 107 -4.98 -11.73 -6.98
CA ALA A 107 -5.30 -11.12 -8.28
C ALA A 107 -4.13 -10.28 -8.83
N LYS A 108 -3.45 -9.52 -7.96
CA LYS A 108 -2.26 -8.75 -8.34
C LYS A 108 -1.08 -9.62 -8.73
N LYS A 109 -0.89 -10.78 -8.08
CA LYS A 109 0.15 -11.76 -8.47
C LYS A 109 -0.17 -12.38 -9.83
N GLU A 110 -1.43 -12.76 -10.05
CA GLU A 110 -1.89 -13.34 -11.32
C GLU A 110 -1.76 -12.35 -12.47
N PHE A 111 -2.15 -11.08 -12.28
CA PHE A 111 -1.92 -10.01 -13.25
C PHE A 111 -0.45 -9.91 -13.65
N LYS A 112 0.46 -9.85 -12.66
CA LYS A 112 1.91 -9.80 -12.92
C LYS A 112 2.41 -11.04 -13.67
N ALA A 113 1.86 -12.22 -13.38
CA ALA A 113 2.23 -13.45 -14.07
C ALA A 113 1.75 -13.45 -15.52
N ALA A 114 0.51 -13.05 -15.79
CA ALA A 114 -0.04 -12.92 -17.14
C ALA A 114 0.74 -11.90 -17.98
N MET A 115 1.11 -10.75 -17.39
CA MET A 115 1.97 -9.75 -18.02
C MET A 115 3.35 -10.30 -18.41
N LYS A 116 3.98 -11.09 -17.54
CA LYS A 116 5.27 -11.75 -17.85
C LYS A 116 5.16 -12.75 -18.99
N LYS A 117 4.02 -13.45 -19.08
CA LYS A 117 3.71 -14.40 -20.18
C LYS A 117 3.28 -13.70 -21.47
N LYS A 118 3.19 -12.35 -21.49
CA LYS A 118 2.65 -11.56 -22.61
C LYS A 118 1.23 -11.96 -23.02
N ASN A 119 0.45 -12.55 -22.10
CA ASN A 119 -0.96 -12.87 -22.32
C ASN A 119 -1.82 -11.66 -21.94
N HIS A 120 -1.98 -10.73 -22.89
CA HIS A 120 -2.63 -9.45 -22.64
C HIS A 120 -4.13 -9.57 -22.29
N ALA A 121 -4.84 -10.53 -22.89
CA ALA A 121 -6.25 -10.79 -22.58
C ALA A 121 -6.43 -11.26 -21.13
N GLU A 122 -5.61 -12.23 -20.70
CA GLU A 122 -5.62 -12.71 -19.31
C GLU A 122 -5.16 -11.60 -18.36
N ALA A 123 -4.13 -10.83 -18.71
CA ALA A 123 -3.67 -9.72 -17.89
C ALA A 123 -4.77 -8.67 -17.66
N LYS A 124 -5.51 -8.30 -18.70
CA LYS A 124 -6.64 -7.37 -18.57
C LYS A 124 -7.71 -7.92 -17.64
N GLN A 125 -8.13 -9.17 -17.83
CA GLN A 125 -9.11 -9.81 -16.95
C GLN A 125 -8.66 -9.83 -15.47
N LYS A 126 -7.37 -10.10 -15.21
CA LYS A 126 -6.81 -10.10 -13.86
C LYS A 126 -6.67 -8.70 -13.28
N MET A 127 -6.38 -7.69 -14.10
CA MET A 127 -6.36 -6.28 -13.71
C MET A 127 -7.76 -5.81 -13.30
N ASP A 128 -8.77 -6.08 -14.11
CA ASP A 128 -10.17 -5.74 -13.83
C ASP A 128 -10.66 -6.40 -12.54
N SER A 129 -10.37 -7.70 -12.37
CA SER A 129 -10.66 -8.41 -11.12
C SER A 129 -9.96 -7.78 -9.91
N TRP A 130 -8.69 -7.38 -10.06
CA TRP A 130 -7.97 -6.72 -8.99
C TRP A 130 -8.57 -5.36 -8.62
N LEU A 131 -8.98 -4.56 -9.60
CA LEU A 131 -9.65 -3.27 -9.42
C LEU A 131 -10.99 -3.43 -8.69
N LEU A 132 -11.82 -4.39 -9.09
CA LEU A 132 -13.09 -4.70 -8.40
C LEU A 132 -12.86 -5.01 -6.92
N VAL A 133 -11.87 -5.85 -6.60
CA VAL A 133 -11.54 -6.14 -5.20
C VAL A 133 -11.04 -4.87 -4.47
N GLN A 134 -10.35 -3.95 -5.14
CA GLN A 134 -9.96 -2.68 -4.50
C GLN A 134 -11.16 -1.81 -4.16
N GLU A 135 -12.16 -1.74 -5.05
CA GLU A 135 -13.42 -1.02 -4.84
C GLU A 135 -14.21 -1.63 -3.68
N GLU A 136 -14.33 -2.96 -3.62
CA GLU A 136 -14.98 -3.68 -2.51
C GLU A 136 -14.29 -3.39 -1.16
N ILE A 137 -12.96 -3.34 -1.14
CA ILE A 137 -12.20 -2.94 0.06
C ILE A 137 -12.59 -1.52 0.49
N ASN A 138 -12.68 -0.57 -0.45
CA ASN A 138 -13.07 0.79 -0.12
C ASN A 138 -14.51 0.86 0.39
N ALA A 139 -15.44 0.11 -0.20
CA ALA A 139 -16.82 0.00 0.26
C ALA A 139 -16.90 -0.51 1.72
N LYS A 140 -16.18 -1.60 2.03
CA LYS A 140 -16.11 -2.13 3.40
C LYS A 140 -15.46 -1.18 4.40
N LEU A 141 -14.48 -0.39 3.97
CA LEU A 141 -13.91 0.67 4.81
C LEU A 141 -14.91 1.81 5.04
N LYS A 142 -15.74 2.18 4.05
CA LYS A 142 -16.83 3.16 4.24
C LYS A 142 -17.92 2.64 5.18
N GLU A 143 -18.29 1.37 5.08
CA GLU A 143 -19.19 0.73 6.07
C GLU A 143 -18.60 0.83 7.49
N LYS A 144 -17.29 0.57 7.62
CA LYS A 144 -16.58 0.69 8.89
C LYS A 144 -16.67 2.10 9.48
N VAL A 145 -16.47 3.13 8.65
CA VAL A 145 -16.61 4.54 9.04
C VAL A 145 -18.00 4.81 9.61
N LYS A 146 -19.07 4.39 8.90
CA LYS A 146 -20.45 4.57 9.35
C LYS A 146 -20.74 3.91 10.71
N LEU A 147 -20.17 2.73 10.96
CA LEU A 147 -20.29 2.08 12.26
C LEU A 147 -19.56 2.87 13.36
N MET A 148 -18.42 3.47 13.05
CA MET A 148 -17.69 4.32 13.99
C MET A 148 -18.48 5.60 14.30
N ASP A 149 -19.12 6.23 13.31
CA ASP A 149 -20.04 7.35 13.52
C ASP A 149 -21.18 6.97 14.47
N LEU A 150 -21.80 5.81 14.24
CA LEU A 150 -22.86 5.30 15.12
C LEU A 150 -22.36 5.08 16.55
N MET A 151 -21.12 4.58 16.72
CA MET A 151 -20.51 4.44 18.04
C MET A 151 -20.29 5.81 18.71
N ILE A 152 -19.78 6.80 17.97
CA ILE A 152 -19.55 8.16 18.46
C ILE A 152 -20.87 8.77 18.93
N VAL A 153 -21.94 8.70 18.11
CA VAL A 153 -23.27 9.22 18.47
C VAL A 153 -23.80 8.56 19.74
N LYS A 154 -23.72 7.23 19.83
CA LYS A 154 -24.13 6.47 21.03
C LYS A 154 -23.28 6.75 22.28
N LEU A 155 -22.06 7.26 22.11
CA LEU A 155 -21.17 7.65 23.20
C LEU A 155 -21.21 9.16 23.51
N LYS A 156 -21.93 9.94 22.73
CA LYS A 156 -22.22 11.35 23.03
C LYS A 156 -23.62 11.54 23.62
N SER A 157 -24.55 10.67 23.28
CA SER A 157 -25.89 10.57 23.90
C SER A 157 -25.84 9.97 25.30
#